data_AF-A0A950I5M6-F1
#
_entry.id   AF-A0A950I5M6-F1
#
_cell.length_a   1.000
_cell.length_b   1.000
_cell.length_c   1.000
_cell.angle_alpha   90.00
_cell.angle_beta   90.00
_cell.angle_gamma   90.00
#
_symmetry.space_group_name_H-M   'P 1'
#
loop_
_entity.id
_entity.type
_entity.pdbx_description
1 polymer ?
#
loop_
_entity_poly.entity_id
_entity_poly.type
_entity_poly.pdbx_seq_one_letter_code
_entity_poly.pdbx_strand_id
1 'polypeptide(L)' 'MAKKEKLDPETEALIKWCTEVETFLVAGGATLAEAQEHIEEFVEDFTDMFYDGLTPEEAAKNALNG' A
#
# COMPACT_ATOMS: atom_id res chain seq x y z
N MET A 1 -4.76 20.32 20.47
CA MET A 1 -5.64 20.59 19.32
C MET A 1 -4.76 20.61 18.09
N ALA A 2 -4.38 19.44 17.57
CA ALA A 2 -3.53 19.38 16.38
C ALA A 2 -4.28 20.04 15.23
N LYS A 3 -3.62 21.00 14.56
CA LYS A 3 -4.13 21.60 13.34
C LYS A 3 -4.41 20.45 12.38
N LYS A 4 -5.50 20.51 11.61
CA LYS A 4 -5.71 19.63 10.47
C LYS A 4 -4.59 19.93 9.46
N GLU A 5 -3.41 19.35 9.69
CA GLU A 5 -2.35 19.26 8.71
C GLU A 5 -2.97 18.48 7.57
N LYS A 6 -3.25 19.18 6.46
CA LYS A 6 -3.56 18.48 5.22
C LYS A 6 -2.33 17.66 4.93
N LEU A 7 -2.49 16.34 4.85
CA LEU A 7 -1.44 15.48 4.34
C LEU A 7 -1.04 16.03 2.97
N ASP A 8 0.24 16.02 2.68
CA ASP A 8 0.72 16.36 1.34
C ASP A 8 0.03 15.44 0.32
N PRO A 9 -0.31 15.95 -0.88
CA PRO A 9 -1.07 15.20 -1.87
C PRO A 9 -0.37 13.90 -2.30
N GLU A 10 0.97 13.84 -2.21
CA GLU A 10 1.75 12.61 -2.40
C GLU A 10 1.50 11.59 -1.29
N THR A 11 1.49 12.02 -0.03
CA THR A 11 1.18 11.13 1.09
C THR A 11 -0.27 10.63 1.02
N GLU A 12 -1.22 11.48 0.63
CA GLU A 12 -2.60 11.06 0.37
C GLU A 12 -2.69 10.03 -0.77
N ALA A 13 -1.91 10.23 -1.84
CA ALA A 13 -1.85 9.32 -2.96
C ALA A 13 -1.23 7.97 -2.57
N LEU A 14 -0.14 7.96 -1.80
CA LEU A 14 0.50 6.75 -1.29
C LEU A 14 -0.44 5.96 -0.38
N ILE A 15 -1.11 6.62 0.58
CA ILE A 15 -2.08 5.98 1.47
C ILE A 15 -3.20 5.32 0.66
N LYS A 16 -3.77 6.06 -0.30
CA LYS A 16 -4.83 5.52 -1.16
C LYS A 16 -4.33 4.33 -1.98
N TRP A 17 -3.12 4.44 -2.54
CA TRP A 17 -2.49 3.39 -3.32
C TRP A 17 -2.28 2.12 -2.48
N CYS A 18 -1.78 2.24 -1.24
CA CYS A 18 -1.65 1.11 -0.31
C CYS A 18 -3.01 0.46 -0.01
N THR A 19 -4.08 1.25 0.18
CA THR A 19 -5.44 0.71 0.36
C THR A 19 -5.96 -0.06 -0.86
N GLU A 20 -5.56 0.35 -2.06
CA GLU A 20 -5.85 -0.43 -3.27
C GLU A 20 -5.05 -1.75 -3.29
N VAL A 21 -3.77 -1.73 -2.90
CA VAL A 21 -2.93 -2.93 -2.74
C VAL A 21 -3.58 -3.92 -1.76
N GLU A 22 -4.05 -3.45 -0.59
CA GLU A 22 -4.75 -4.27 0.41
C GLU A 22 -5.92 -5.03 -0.22
N THR A 23 -6.68 -4.38 -1.10
CA THR A 23 -7.83 -4.99 -1.79
C THR A 23 -7.39 -6.13 -2.71
N PHE A 24 -6.27 -5.97 -3.42
CA PHE A 24 -5.71 -7.02 -4.28
C PHE A 24 -5.09 -8.17 -3.50
N LEU A 25 -4.41 -7.89 -2.38
CA LEU A 25 -3.88 -8.93 -1.48
C LEU A 25 -5.02 -9.77 -0.90
N VAL A 26 -6.11 -9.13 -0.48
CA VAL A 26 -7.32 -9.83 0.00
C VAL A 26 -7.99 -10.63 -1.11
N ALA A 27 -8.06 -10.09 -2.33
CA ALA A 27 -8.55 -10.84 -3.49
C ALA A 27 -7.65 -12.03 -3.85
N GLY A 28 -6.35 -11.94 -3.54
CA GLY A 28 -5.37 -13.02 -3.67
C GLY A 28 -5.47 -14.11 -2.60
N GLY A 29 -6.29 -13.91 -1.56
CA GLY A 29 -6.54 -14.87 -0.50
C GLY A 29 -5.97 -14.51 0.88
N ALA A 30 -5.28 -13.37 1.02
CA ALA A 30 -4.86 -12.85 2.33
C ALA A 30 -6.08 -12.34 3.12
N THR A 31 -6.00 -12.37 4.44
CA THR A 31 -6.93 -11.59 5.27
C THR A 31 -6.55 -10.11 5.25
N LEU A 32 -7.50 -9.23 5.62
CA LEU A 32 -7.22 -7.80 5.73
C LEU A 32 -6.05 -7.53 6.72
N ALA A 33 -5.99 -8.29 7.82
CA ALA A 33 -4.93 -8.16 8.80
C ALA A 33 -3.57 -8.57 8.23
N GLU A 34 -3.49 -9.68 7.49
CA GLU A 34 -2.26 -10.11 6.82
C GLU A 34 -1.82 -9.09 5.74
N ALA A 35 -2.76 -8.52 4.99
CA ALA A 35 -2.45 -7.50 3.99
C ALA A 35 -1.88 -6.23 4.64
N GLN A 36 -2.46 -5.78 5.75
CA GLN A 36 -1.97 -4.62 6.50
C GLN A 36 -0.62 -4.90 7.14
N GLU A 37 -0.48 -6.03 7.84
CA GLU A 37 0.79 -6.42 8.46
C GLU A 37 1.92 -6.51 7.42
N HIS A 38 1.64 -7.06 6.25
CA HIS A 38 2.59 -7.13 5.15
C HIS A 38 2.95 -5.74 4.60
N ILE A 39 1.97 -4.85 4.39
CA ILE A 39 2.25 -3.48 3.93
C ILE A 39 3.03 -2.69 4.97
N GLU A 40 2.76 -2.89 6.26
CA GLU A 40 3.50 -2.27 7.35
C GLU A 40 4.93 -2.81 7.45
N GLU A 41 5.13 -4.12 7.30
CA GLU A 41 6.45 -4.78 7.31
C GLU A 41 7.31 -4.35 6.11
N PHE A 42 6.70 -4.21 4.94
CA PHE A 42 7.36 -3.86 3.68
C PHE A 42 7.07 -2.43 3.24
N VAL A 43 6.79 -1.51 4.17
CA VAL A 43 6.38 -0.13 3.85
C VAL A 43 7.41 0.60 2.99
N GLU A 44 8.71 0.32 3.18
CA GLU A 44 9.79 0.89 2.37
C GLU A 44 9.74 0.39 0.92
N ASP A 45 9.51 -0.91 0.70
CA ASP A 45 9.32 -1.52 -0.62
C ASP A 45 8.06 -0.98 -1.32
N PHE A 46 6.93 -0.92 -0.62
CA PHE A 46 5.69 -0.36 -1.17
C PHE A 46 5.82 1.12 -1.53
N THR A 47 6.57 1.87 -0.73
CA THR A 47 6.88 3.27 -1.01
C THR A 47 7.75 3.40 -2.26
N ASP A 48 8.78 2.55 -2.42
CA ASP A 48 9.62 2.52 -3.62
C ASP A 48 8.80 2.16 -4.87
N MET A 49 7.96 1.12 -4.80
CA MET A 49 7.06 0.72 -5.89
C MET A 49 6.09 1.84 -6.30
N PHE A 50 5.56 2.59 -5.33
CA PHE A 50 4.73 3.76 -5.61
C PHE A 50 5.50 4.84 -6.37
N TYR A 51 6.74 5.13 -5.97
CA TYR A 51 7.58 6.12 -6.65
C TYR A 51 8.13 5.64 -8.01
N ASP A 52 8.32 4.33 -8.19
CA ASP A 52 8.66 3.70 -9.48
C ASP A 52 7.44 3.69 -10.44
N GLY A 53 6.25 3.98 -9.91
CA GLY A 53 5.02 4.13 -10.69
C GLY A 53 4.27 2.83 -10.94
N LEU A 54 4.51 1.80 -10.12
CA LEU A 54 3.78 0.54 -10.20
C LEU A 54 2.30 0.75 -9.88
N THR A 55 1.45 -0.04 -10.53
CA THR A 55 0.05 -0.11 -10.15
C THR A 55 -0.15 -0.90 -8.85
N PRO A 56 -1.19 -0.63 -8.06
CA PRO A 56 -1.47 -1.40 -6.83
C PRO A 56 -1.63 -2.90 -7.08
N GLU A 57 -2.13 -3.29 -8.26
CA GLU A 57 -2.24 -4.70 -8.66
C GLU A 57 -0.87 -5.33 -8.91
N GLU A 58 0.05 -4.62 -9.55
CA GLU A 58 1.42 -5.09 -9.77
C GLU A 58 2.19 -5.22 -8.45
N ALA A 59 2.06 -4.24 -7.56
CA ALA A 59 2.65 -4.32 -6.23
C ALA A 59 2.10 -5.49 -5.41
N ALA A 60 0.78 -5.69 -5.41
CA ALA A 60 0.17 -6.85 -4.76
C ALA A 60 0.63 -8.17 -5.38
N LYS A 61 0.79 -8.25 -6.70
CA LYS A 61 1.35 -9.44 -7.36
C LYS A 61 2.81 -9.67 -6.95
N ASN A 62 3.64 -8.64 -6.86
CA ASN A 62 5.01 -8.76 -6.38
C ASN A 62 5.04 -9.28 -4.94
N ALA A 63 4.20 -8.73 -4.07
CA ALA A 63 4.04 -9.19 -2.68
C ALA A 63 3.59 -10.66 -2.57
N LEU A 64 2.70 -11.12 -3.46
CA LEU A 64 2.19 -12.51 -3.47
C LEU A 64 3.14 -13.52 -4.14
N ASN A 65 4.12 -13.09 -4.93
CA ASN A 65 5.09 -13.95 -5.62
C ASN A 65 6.49 -13.94 -4.96
N GLY A 66 6.65 -13.23 -3.83
CA GLY A 66 7.86 -13.19 -3.01
C GLY A 66 8.09 -14.43 -2.16
#